data_AF-A0A7X9EE31-F1
#
_entry.id   AF-A0A7X9EE31-F1
#
_cell.length_a   1.000
_cell.length_b   1.000
_cell.length_c   1.000
_cell.angle_alpha   90.00
_cell.angle_beta   90.00
_cell.angle_gamma   90.00
#
_symmetry.space_group_name_H-M   'P 1'
#
loop_
_entity.id
_entity.type
_entity.pdbx_description
1 polymer ?
#
loop_
_entity_poly.entity_id
_entity_poly.type
_entity_poly.pdbx_seq_one_letter_code
_entity_poly.pdbx_strand_id
1 'polypeptide(L)'
;EGNVVHYGFIENFIEELGTKYNIKEIAFDRWGAVQMTQNLEGLGFTVVPFGQGFKDMSPPTKELMKLTLEGKIAHSGHPVLRWCMDNIFVRTDPAGNIKPDKEKSTEKIDGAVAAIMALDRAIRNKRSSGSVYDDRGILVL
;
A
#
# COMPACT_ATOMS: atom_id res chain seq x y z
N GLU A 1 8.00 -19.75 -19.05
CA GLU A 1 8.42 -18.44 -19.60
C GLU A 1 7.68 -17.36 -18.84
N GLY A 2 8.35 -16.53 -18.02
CA GLY A 2 7.60 -15.60 -17.16
C GLY A 2 8.41 -15.00 -16.01
N ASN A 3 9.60 -14.48 -16.31
CA ASN A 3 10.44 -13.82 -15.29
C ASN A 3 10.54 -12.30 -15.50
N VAL A 4 9.74 -11.73 -16.39
CA VAL A 4 9.72 -10.29 -16.67
C VAL A 4 8.36 -9.75 -16.26
N VAL A 5 8.36 -8.85 -15.28
CA VAL A 5 7.18 -8.05 -14.96
C VAL A 5 6.85 -7.20 -16.18
N HIS A 6 5.68 -7.42 -16.79
CA HIS A 6 5.20 -6.59 -17.89
C HIS A 6 4.72 -5.24 -17.34
N TYR A 7 5.62 -4.25 -17.27
CA TYR A 7 5.31 -2.92 -16.75
C TYR A 7 4.10 -2.27 -17.43
N GLY A 8 3.97 -2.42 -18.76
CA GLY A 8 2.81 -1.91 -19.51
C GLY A 8 1.47 -2.54 -19.08
N PHE A 9 1.47 -3.79 -18.61
CA PHE A 9 0.25 -4.39 -18.03
C PHE A 9 -0.12 -3.71 -16.71
N ILE A 10 0.87 -3.42 -15.86
CA ILE A 10 0.63 -2.74 -14.58
C ILE A 10 0.17 -1.30 -14.81
N GLU A 11 0.75 -0.59 -15.77
CA GLU A 11 0.36 0.77 -16.14
C GLU A 11 -1.09 0.82 -16.63
N ASN A 12 -1.46 -0.04 -17.60
CA ASN A 12 -2.84 -0.13 -18.08
C ASN A 12 -3.82 -0.50 -16.96
N PHE A 13 -3.42 -1.41 -16.06
CA PHE A 13 -4.25 -1.78 -14.93
C PHE A 13 -4.47 -0.61 -13.95
N ILE A 14 -3.44 0.20 -13.68
CA ILE A 14 -3.57 1.41 -12.86
C ILE A 14 -4.45 2.46 -13.56
N GLU A 15 -4.33 2.61 -14.88
CA GLU A 15 -5.19 3.49 -15.67
C GLU A 15 -6.66 3.08 -15.57
N GLU A 16 -6.97 1.80 -15.75
CA GLU A 16 -8.31 1.25 -15.55
C GLU A 16 -8.84 1.52 -14.14
N LEU A 17 -8.01 1.33 -13.10
CA LEU A 17 -8.38 1.68 -11.73
C LEU A 17 -8.65 3.18 -11.57
N GLY A 18 -7.93 4.05 -12.28
CA GLY A 18 -8.16 5.49 -12.31
C GLY A 18 -9.52 5.90 -12.89
N THR A 19 -10.10 5.06 -13.76
CA THR A 19 -11.47 5.30 -14.26
C THR A 19 -12.55 4.94 -13.22
N LYS A 20 -12.23 4.03 -12.30
CA LYS A 20 -13.18 3.51 -11.29
C LYS A 20 -13.05 4.21 -9.93
N TYR A 21 -11.84 4.61 -9.58
CA TYR A 21 -11.50 5.20 -8.29
C TYR A 21 -10.87 6.58 -8.48
N ASN A 22 -11.19 7.50 -7.58
CA ASN A 22 -10.48 8.78 -7.50
C ASN A 22 -9.13 8.58 -6.79
N ILE A 23 -8.18 7.98 -7.51
CA ILE A 23 -6.83 7.70 -7.00
C ILE A 23 -6.17 9.03 -6.64
N LYS A 24 -5.91 9.21 -5.34
CA LYS A 24 -5.28 10.44 -4.83
C LYS A 24 -3.78 10.42 -4.99
N GLU A 25 -3.16 9.34 -4.59
CA GLU A 25 -1.72 9.17 -4.63
C GLU A 25 -1.38 7.70 -4.79
N ILE A 26 -0.27 7.43 -5.49
CA ILE A 26 0.30 6.11 -5.67
C ILE A 26 1.68 6.10 -5.01
N ALA A 27 1.81 5.40 -3.88
CA ALA A 27 3.12 5.23 -3.25
C ALA A 27 3.94 4.15 -3.96
N PHE A 28 5.24 4.40 -4.15
CA PHE A 28 6.17 3.42 -4.75
C PHE A 28 7.50 3.36 -3.99
N ASP A 29 8.21 2.24 -4.08
CA ASP A 29 9.56 2.15 -3.52
C ASP A 29 10.53 2.98 -4.37
N ARG A 30 11.16 3.98 -3.75
CA ARG A 30 12.07 4.94 -4.40
C ARG A 30 13.29 4.30 -5.07
N TRP A 31 13.67 3.07 -4.70
CA TRP A 31 14.81 2.37 -5.30
C TRP A 31 14.45 1.60 -6.57
N GLY A 32 13.17 1.57 -6.97
CA GLY A 32 12.69 0.85 -8.15
C GLY A 32 11.78 1.69 -9.06
N ALA A 33 11.56 1.17 -10.27
CA ALA A 33 10.50 1.58 -11.19
C ALA A 33 10.46 3.05 -11.67
N VAL A 34 11.62 3.70 -11.81
CA VAL A 34 11.74 5.10 -12.30
C VAL A 34 10.95 5.35 -13.60
N GLN A 35 11.06 4.45 -14.59
CA GLN A 35 10.34 4.59 -15.87
C GLN A 35 8.82 4.53 -15.69
N MET A 36 8.34 3.62 -14.84
CA MET A 36 6.91 3.47 -14.58
C MET A 36 6.35 4.70 -13.85
N THR A 37 7.11 5.28 -12.93
CA THR A 37 6.74 6.54 -12.26
C THR A 37 6.54 7.67 -13.27
N GLN A 38 7.47 7.85 -14.21
CA GLN A 38 7.33 8.88 -15.26
C GLN A 38 6.10 8.65 -16.15
N ASN A 39 5.83 7.40 -16.51
CA ASN A 39 4.66 7.04 -17.32
C ASN A 39 3.35 7.36 -16.58
N LEU A 40 3.25 6.97 -15.30
CA LEU A 40 2.08 7.24 -14.46
C LEU A 40 1.88 8.74 -14.20
N GLU A 41 2.95 9.50 -14.01
CA GLU A 41 2.89 10.97 -13.93
C GLU A 41 2.39 11.57 -15.26
N GLY A 42 2.85 11.03 -16.40
CA GLY A 42 2.38 11.42 -17.74
C GLY A 42 0.88 11.15 -17.97
N LEU A 43 0.32 10.14 -17.30
CA LEU A 43 -1.13 9.86 -17.27
C LEU A 43 -1.91 10.76 -16.28
N GLY A 44 -1.22 11.63 -15.55
CA GLY A 44 -1.82 12.57 -14.59
C GLY A 44 -1.98 12.03 -13.16
N PHE A 45 -1.42 10.86 -12.84
CA PHE A 45 -1.42 10.36 -11.48
C PHE A 45 -0.39 11.11 -10.60
N THR A 46 -0.75 11.32 -9.33
CA THR A 46 0.23 11.78 -8.33
C THR A 46 0.96 10.58 -7.77
N VAL A 47 2.25 10.46 -8.07
CA VAL A 47 3.08 9.34 -7.65
C VAL A 47 4.07 9.80 -6.57
N VAL A 48 4.17 9.08 -5.47
CA VAL A 48 4.90 9.52 -4.28
C VAL A 48 5.99 8.52 -3.88
N PRO A 49 7.27 8.91 -3.87
CA PRO A 49 8.33 8.01 -3.45
C PRO A 49 8.22 7.72 -1.96
N PHE A 50 8.35 6.44 -1.60
CA PHE A 50 8.25 5.95 -0.24
C PHE A 50 9.55 5.28 0.19
N GLY A 51 10.07 5.67 1.36
CA GLY A 51 11.28 5.05 1.91
C GLY A 51 10.96 3.73 2.61
N GLN A 52 11.75 2.69 2.35
CA GLN A 52 11.60 1.38 2.99
C GLN A 52 12.32 1.26 4.36
N GLY A 53 12.83 2.38 4.90
CA GLY A 53 13.56 2.42 6.17
C GLY A 53 12.64 2.58 7.39
N PHE A 54 13.19 2.37 8.58
CA PHE A 54 12.47 2.49 9.86
C PHE A 54 11.72 3.83 10.02
N LYS A 55 12.33 4.94 9.59
CA LYS A 55 11.74 6.29 9.66
C LYS A 55 10.36 6.37 9.01
N ASP A 56 10.26 5.81 7.80
CA ASP A 56 9.06 5.95 6.96
C ASP A 56 8.08 4.78 7.21
N MET A 57 8.60 3.58 7.47
CA MET A 57 7.78 2.37 7.70
C MET A 57 7.17 2.28 9.10
N SER A 58 7.83 2.82 10.13
CA SER A 58 7.42 2.61 11.52
C SER A 58 6.03 3.18 11.84
N PRO A 59 5.70 4.44 11.51
CA PRO A 59 4.37 4.98 11.78
C PRO A 59 3.22 4.16 11.16
N PRO A 60 3.21 3.86 9.84
CA PRO A 60 2.11 3.09 9.24
C PRO A 60 2.10 1.62 9.67
N THR A 61 3.25 1.01 9.97
CA THR A 61 3.28 -0.36 10.50
C THR A 61 2.62 -0.44 11.87
N LYS A 62 2.90 0.52 12.77
CA LYS A 62 2.25 0.60 14.09
C LYS A 62 0.74 0.80 13.96
N GLU A 63 0.30 1.67 13.05
CA GLU A 63 -1.13 1.87 12.82
C GLU A 63 -1.80 0.63 12.22
N LEU A 64 -1.15 -0.07 11.29
CA LEU A 64 -1.67 -1.32 10.73
C LEU A 64 -1.89 -2.37 11.84
N MET A 65 -0.90 -2.55 12.73
CA MET A 65 -1.02 -3.47 13.87
C MET A 65 -2.19 -3.08 14.78
N LYS A 66 -2.32 -1.80 15.11
CA LYS A 66 -3.44 -1.29 15.92
C LYS A 66 -4.80 -1.56 15.24
N LEU A 67 -4.96 -1.19 13.97
CA LEU A 67 -6.21 -1.41 13.22
C LEU A 67 -6.55 -2.90 13.10
N THR A 68 -5.52 -3.76 13.00
CA THR A 68 -5.70 -5.23 12.99
C THR A 68 -6.28 -5.71 14.33
N LEU A 69 -5.68 -5.29 15.46
CA LEU A 69 -6.15 -5.65 16.80
C LEU A 69 -7.55 -5.09 17.10
N GLU A 70 -7.88 -3.92 16.55
CA GLU A 70 -9.21 -3.31 16.67
C GLU A 70 -10.25 -3.94 15.72
N GLY A 71 -9.86 -4.85 14.82
CA GLY A 71 -10.77 -5.44 13.84
C GLY A 71 -11.28 -4.45 12.78
N LYS A 72 -10.53 -3.36 12.52
CA LYS A 72 -10.95 -2.25 11.64
C LYS A 72 -10.39 -2.32 10.22
N ILE A 73 -9.81 -3.45 9.83
CA ILE A 73 -9.27 -3.65 8.48
C ILE A 73 -10.27 -4.45 7.64
N ALA A 74 -10.78 -3.83 6.58
CA ALA A 74 -11.56 -4.51 5.56
C ALA A 74 -10.65 -4.91 4.38
N HIS A 75 -10.26 -6.19 4.32
CA HIS A 75 -9.40 -6.74 3.26
C HIS A 75 -10.01 -7.97 2.55
N SER A 76 -11.28 -8.26 2.83
CA SER A 76 -12.10 -9.30 2.18
C SER A 76 -11.50 -10.71 2.16
N GLY A 77 -10.56 -11.01 3.07
CA GLY A 77 -9.93 -12.34 3.14
C GLY A 77 -9.04 -12.68 1.93
N HIS A 78 -8.51 -11.69 1.20
CA HIS A 78 -7.69 -11.93 0.00
C HIS A 78 -6.54 -12.92 0.29
N PRO A 79 -6.48 -14.09 -0.38
CA PRO A 79 -5.60 -15.19 0.02
C PRO A 79 -4.11 -14.83 -0.09
N VAL A 80 -3.72 -14.05 -1.12
CA VAL A 80 -2.33 -13.61 -1.27
C VAL A 80 -1.93 -12.61 -0.19
N LEU A 81 -2.85 -11.73 0.23
CA LEU A 81 -2.54 -10.76 1.28
C LEU A 81 -2.41 -11.48 2.62
N ARG A 82 -3.31 -12.43 2.90
CA ARG A 82 -3.21 -13.31 4.06
C ARG A 82 -1.86 -14.02 4.10
N TRP A 83 -1.47 -14.68 3.01
CA TRP A 83 -0.18 -15.35 2.91
C TRP A 83 1.01 -14.40 3.11
N CYS A 84 1.00 -13.20 2.51
CA CYS A 84 2.04 -12.20 2.77
C CYS A 84 2.10 -11.76 4.24
N MET A 85 0.96 -11.65 4.91
CA MET A 85 0.89 -11.33 6.34
C MET A 85 1.35 -12.50 7.22
N ASP A 86 1.15 -13.75 6.79
CA ASP A 86 1.68 -14.94 7.49
C ASP A 86 3.22 -15.03 7.38
N ASN A 87 3.80 -14.43 6.34
CA ASN A 87 5.23 -14.44 6.06
C ASN A 87 6.01 -13.28 6.70
N ILE A 88 5.33 -12.23 7.15
CA ILE A 88 5.98 -11.00 7.59
C ILE A 88 6.66 -11.16 8.96
N PHE A 89 7.88 -10.66 9.09
CA PHE A 89 8.53 -10.47 10.39
C PHE A 89 8.63 -8.98 10.71
N VAL A 90 8.34 -8.58 11.94
CA VAL A 90 8.47 -7.17 12.37
C VAL A 90 9.82 -6.99 13.05
N ARG A 91 10.74 -6.29 12.37
CA ARG A 91 12.03 -5.92 12.97
C ARG A 91 11.87 -4.65 13.78
N THR A 92 12.55 -4.60 14.93
CA THR A 92 12.59 -3.42 15.81
C THR A 92 14.01 -2.88 15.87
N ASP A 93 14.18 -1.56 15.76
CA ASP A 93 15.47 -0.89 15.96
C ASP A 93 15.71 -0.52 17.44
N PRO A 94 16.92 -0.11 17.85
CA PRO A 94 17.20 0.28 19.24
C PRO A 94 16.38 1.47 19.75
N ALA A 95 15.80 2.28 18.86
CA ALA A 95 14.94 3.41 19.21
C ALA A 95 13.45 3.01 19.34
N GLY A 96 13.11 1.72 19.16
CA GLY A 96 11.74 1.21 19.24
C GLY A 96 10.90 1.50 17.98
N ASN A 97 11.53 1.83 16.86
CA ASN A 97 10.87 1.86 15.56
C ASN A 97 10.75 0.45 15.02
N ILE A 98 9.66 0.20 14.30
CA ILE A 98 9.40 -1.10 13.69
C ILE A 98 9.37 -1.00 12.18
N LYS A 99 9.64 -2.09 11.48
CA LYS A 99 9.40 -2.19 10.03
C LYS A 99 9.12 -3.62 9.63
N PRO A 100 8.37 -3.86 8.53
CA PRO A 100 8.27 -5.18 7.93
C PRO A 100 9.65 -5.63 7.45
N ASP A 101 9.94 -6.90 7.63
CA ASP A 101 11.16 -7.55 7.21
C ASP A 101 10.88 -8.98 6.73
N LYS A 102 11.73 -9.46 5.83
CA LYS A 102 11.71 -10.82 5.28
C LYS A 102 12.76 -11.72 5.92
N GLU A 103 13.56 -11.22 6.86
CA GLU A 103 14.74 -11.90 7.41
C GLU A 103 14.50 -13.34 7.90
N LYS A 104 13.26 -13.69 8.28
CA LYS A 104 12.88 -15.05 8.69
C LYS A 104 12.05 -15.84 7.67
N SER A 105 11.69 -15.25 6.52
CA SER A 105 10.85 -15.89 5.50
C SER A 105 11.55 -15.96 4.14
N THR A 106 11.54 -17.13 3.52
CA THR A 106 11.95 -17.31 2.11
C THR A 106 10.90 -16.76 1.14
N GLU A 107 9.71 -16.44 1.65
CA GLU A 107 8.53 -16.13 0.87
C GLU A 107 8.27 -14.62 0.73
N LYS A 108 7.26 -14.27 -0.07
CA LYS A 108 6.98 -12.88 -0.45
C LYS A 108 6.15 -12.14 0.61
N ILE A 109 6.48 -10.87 0.79
CA ILE A 109 5.77 -9.93 1.69
C ILE A 109 5.28 -8.68 0.95
N ASP A 110 5.37 -8.66 -0.39
CA ASP A 110 5.10 -7.47 -1.20
C ASP A 110 3.68 -6.92 -0.97
N GLY A 111 2.69 -7.80 -0.80
CA GLY A 111 1.32 -7.41 -0.48
C GLY A 111 1.20 -6.71 0.89
N ALA A 112 1.95 -7.16 1.89
CA ALA A 112 1.97 -6.52 3.21
C ALA A 112 2.67 -5.16 3.17
N VAL A 113 3.81 -5.08 2.46
CA VAL A 113 4.55 -3.82 2.26
C VAL A 113 3.69 -2.80 1.50
N ALA A 114 3.04 -3.21 0.42
CA ALA A 114 2.14 -2.36 -0.35
C ALA A 114 0.96 -1.85 0.50
N ALA A 115 0.38 -2.70 1.35
CA ALA A 115 -0.68 -2.29 2.27
C ALA A 115 -0.21 -1.25 3.30
N ILE A 116 1.01 -1.41 3.85
CA ILE A 116 1.61 -0.44 4.78
C ILE A 116 1.84 0.90 4.09
N MET A 117 2.38 0.89 2.87
CA MET A 117 2.59 2.11 2.08
C MET A 117 1.28 2.82 1.74
N ALA A 118 0.26 2.06 1.32
CA ALA A 118 -1.07 2.59 1.04
C ALA A 118 -1.71 3.21 2.30
N LEU A 119 -1.55 2.56 3.46
CA LEU A 119 -2.05 3.06 4.73
C LEU A 119 -1.37 4.38 5.14
N ASP A 120 -0.06 4.52 4.96
CA ASP A 120 0.63 5.80 5.21
C ASP A 120 0.02 6.93 4.38
N ARG A 121 -0.16 6.72 3.07
CA ARG A 121 -0.76 7.74 2.20
C ARG A 121 -2.19 8.05 2.63
N ALA A 122 -2.98 7.05 2.98
CA ALA A 122 -4.33 7.25 3.50
C ALA A 122 -4.34 8.09 4.78
N ILE A 123 -3.42 7.86 5.72
CA ILE A 123 -3.31 8.63 6.98
C ILE A 123 -2.92 10.09 6.71
N ARG A 124 -1.95 10.33 5.82
CA ARG A 124 -1.48 11.68 5.49
C ARG A 124 -2.50 12.50 4.70
N ASN A 125 -3.37 11.83 3.95
CA ASN A 125 -4.43 12.44 3.16
C ASN A 125 -5.79 12.42 3.84
N LYS A 126 -5.87 12.20 5.16
CA LYS A 126 -7.13 12.35 5.90
C LYS A 126 -7.68 13.76 5.68
N ARG A 127 -8.65 13.88 4.77
CA ARG A 127 -9.47 15.09 4.64
C ARG A 127 -10.45 15.11 5.81
N SER A 128 -10.70 16.31 6.33
CA SER A 128 -11.70 16.59 7.36
C SER A 128 -13.15 16.49 6.85
N SER A 129 -13.35 16.25 5.56
CA SER A 129 -14.67 15.98 5.00
C SER A 129 -15.10 14.55 5.37
N GLY A 130 -16.32 14.41 5.89
CA GLY A 130 -16.92 13.12 6.29
C GLY A 130 -16.92 12.08 5.17
N SER A 131 -17.38 10.88 5.52
CA SER A 131 -17.52 9.79 4.56
C SER A 131 -18.51 10.19 3.47
N VAL A 132 -18.25 9.82 2.20
CA VAL A 132 -19.26 9.97 1.13
C VAL A 132 -20.54 9.19 1.49
N TYR A 133 -20.44 8.16 2.33
CA TYR A 133 -21.59 7.43 2.84
C TYR A 133 -22.41 8.23 3.87
N ASP A 134 -21.83 9.25 4.51
CA ASP A 134 -22.56 10.12 5.45
C ASP A 134 -23.59 10.98 4.70
N ASP A 135 -23.23 11.47 3.50
CA ASP A 135 -24.13 12.28 2.67
C ASP A 135 -24.94 11.44 1.67
N ARG A 136 -24.30 10.50 0.98
CA ARG A 136 -24.88 9.73 -0.13
C ARG A 136 -25.58 8.45 0.34
N GLY A 137 -25.26 7.94 1.53
CA GLY A 137 -25.69 6.62 1.99
C GLY A 137 -24.98 5.45 1.27
N ILE A 138 -25.38 4.22 1.62
CA ILE A 138 -24.89 2.98 0.99
C ILE A 138 -25.62 2.80 -0.34
N LEU A 139 -24.87 2.62 -1.44
CA LEU A 139 -25.46 2.17 -2.70
C LEU A 139 -25.59 0.66 -2.66
N VAL A 140 -26.82 0.17 -2.78
CA VAL A 140 -27.11 -1.24 -3.03
C VAL A 140 -27.29 -1.40 -4.54
N LEU A 141 -26.39 -2.19 -5.14
CA LEU A 141 -26.42 -2.54 -6.57
C LEU A 141 -27.20 -3.85 -6.76
#